data_AF-A0A1V0DAK2-F1
#
_entry.id   AF-A0A1V0DAK2-F1
#
_cell.length_a   1.000
_cell.length_b   1.000
_cell.length_c   1.000
_cell.angle_alpha   90.00
_cell.angle_beta   90.00
_cell.angle_gamma   90.00
#
_symmetry.space_group_name_H-M   'P 1'
#
loop_
_entity.id
_entity.type
_entity.pdbx_description
1 polymer ?
#
loop_
_entity_poly.entity_id
_entity_poly.type
_entity_poly.pdbx_seq_one_letter_code
_entity_poly.pdbx_strand_id
1 'polypeptide(L)'
;MHRLSSFLLRIAGGLSLVVLWAGCDAAITGTPFENQPPTTQLSVRDSSLVDNLAGADRLTSSVMVSWTGDDPDGYVQAYELRYYDEGSTPPDTWSLTSRNDTLILLPIPRGERVADVVFEVRAIDNEGLKDPTPARTVYPIQNSPPTLRLSRFELPPDTTFTIVSFAWDADDPEGEDNLAAIEVSFNDSTSYTRLPADTRFVTFVAAFDPNDPTETTTSASVRIGRGFQGTGIDVPGLRLDAENTFYVRAVDQTDTTSVFERHTWFVKKPKSDVLFVNDFRKITAPTVQAYHLSLLRDFLPEGTPINLWDVTQPYSTGNTGDLVRSDAMPPVADPTLRHTFGLFRYIYWVSSNTTNSTADNNLPYAAAVMDLFFENGGKLIVHSPANIPSNPEENLGNPAILLMPLSDLMVFPDSIYQFFRLPRGRTVTPTGLLPGVSEPLPALQPLRLISDVIPYYTEGDANIPLYTAPFNAIRRADNRQVPWTGVSNIASISNDRRVVLVGFPLVDDRNGESLYTGADGNPDAPRQAVHLMLRSLGFPE
;
A
#
# COMPACT_ATOMS: atom_id res chain seq x y z
N MET A 1 -54.86 26.96 -16.29
CA MET A 1 -55.84 27.51 -17.26
C MET A 1 -56.49 28.76 -16.67
N HIS A 2 -56.75 29.72 -17.56
CA HIS A 2 -57.34 31.06 -17.39
C HIS A 2 -58.26 31.31 -16.19
N ARG A 3 -58.08 32.39 -15.42
CA ARG A 3 -58.33 33.84 -15.70
C ARG A 3 -59.84 34.20 -15.77
N LEU A 4 -60.20 35.22 -14.98
CA LEU A 4 -61.24 36.25 -15.19
C LEU A 4 -62.71 35.77 -15.09
N SER A 5 -63.69 36.54 -14.61
CA SER A 5 -63.78 37.97 -14.26
C SER A 5 -65.15 38.30 -13.65
N SER A 6 -65.22 39.38 -12.85
CA SER A 6 -66.18 40.52 -12.91
C SER A 6 -67.70 40.23 -12.93
N PHE A 7 -68.64 41.00 -12.40
CA PHE A 7 -68.78 42.37 -11.89
C PHE A 7 -70.27 42.52 -11.50
N LEU A 8 -70.64 43.58 -10.77
CA LEU A 8 -71.87 44.41 -10.89
C LEU A 8 -72.18 45.05 -9.50
N LEU A 9 -71.93 46.36 -9.30
CA LEU A 9 -72.80 47.54 -9.60
C LEU A 9 -73.54 47.97 -8.29
N ARG A 10 -73.71 49.22 -7.84
CA ARG A 10 -73.64 50.61 -8.38
C ARG A 10 -73.79 51.59 -7.17
N ILE A 11 -72.88 52.57 -6.97
CA ILE A 11 -72.99 54.04 -7.20
C ILE A 11 -73.97 54.86 -6.31
N ALA A 12 -73.41 55.82 -5.56
CA ALA A 12 -73.73 57.28 -5.49
C ALA A 12 -73.32 57.82 -4.10
N GLY A 13 -72.58 58.91 -3.87
CA GLY A 13 -71.97 59.96 -4.68
C GLY A 13 -71.86 61.22 -3.80
N GLY A 14 -70.69 61.89 -3.78
CA GLY A 14 -70.62 63.34 -3.48
C GLY A 14 -69.64 63.85 -2.40
N LEU A 15 -68.55 64.46 -2.89
CA LEU A 15 -67.87 65.70 -2.43
C LEU A 15 -66.97 65.74 -1.17
N SER A 16 -65.67 65.80 -1.45
CA SER A 16 -64.62 66.68 -0.90
C SER A 16 -64.62 67.12 0.59
N LEU A 17 -63.64 66.62 1.36
CA LEU A 17 -62.71 67.46 2.14
C LEU A 17 -61.49 66.64 2.61
N VAL A 18 -60.30 67.08 2.22
CA VAL A 18 -59.01 66.68 2.81
C VAL A 18 -58.90 67.33 4.19
N VAL A 19 -58.31 66.64 5.19
CA VAL A 19 -57.34 67.15 6.19
C VAL A 19 -57.22 66.20 7.41
N LEU A 20 -55.98 65.68 7.61
CA LEU A 20 -55.27 65.24 8.85
C LEU A 20 -55.82 63.99 9.58
N TRP A 21 -55.20 62.80 9.51
CA TRP A 21 -53.90 62.38 10.09
C TRP A 21 -53.62 62.94 11.49
N ALA A 22 -54.13 62.25 12.51
CA ALA A 22 -53.62 62.28 13.88
C ALA A 22 -53.91 60.91 14.54
N GLY A 23 -52.99 59.97 14.36
CA GLY A 23 -52.88 58.75 15.16
C GLY A 23 -51.52 58.79 15.84
N CYS A 24 -51.52 58.73 17.18
CA CYS A 24 -50.40 59.02 18.08
C CYS A 24 -49.05 58.41 17.69
N ASP A 25 -48.10 59.24 17.28
CA ASP A 25 -46.69 59.03 17.59
C ASP A 25 -46.51 59.33 19.08
N ALA A 26 -46.58 58.29 19.92
CA ALA A 26 -45.87 58.33 21.18
C ALA A 26 -44.39 58.13 20.87
N ALA A 27 -43.76 59.15 20.27
CA ALA A 27 -42.32 59.20 20.17
C ALA A 27 -41.77 59.11 21.59
N ILE A 28 -40.88 58.15 21.84
CA ILE A 28 -40.09 58.09 23.06
C ILE A 28 -39.26 59.38 23.06
N THR A 29 -39.78 60.43 23.70
CA THR A 29 -39.07 61.69 23.87
C THR A 29 -38.21 61.58 25.13
N GLY A 30 -36.96 61.15 24.91
CA GLY A 30 -35.85 61.32 25.84
C GLY A 30 -34.66 61.80 25.04
N THR A 31 -33.79 62.62 25.62
CA THR A 31 -32.44 62.79 25.09
C THR A 31 -31.74 61.42 25.19
N PRO A 32 -31.13 60.90 24.11
CA PRO A 32 -30.30 59.71 24.21
C PRO A 32 -29.32 59.91 25.37
N PHE A 33 -29.19 58.90 26.24
CA PHE A 33 -28.10 58.91 27.21
C PHE A 33 -26.78 58.97 26.43
N GLU A 34 -25.80 59.66 26.98
CA GLU A 34 -24.46 59.67 26.39
C GLU A 34 -23.92 58.24 26.43
N ASN A 35 -23.52 57.71 25.27
CA ASN A 35 -23.08 56.33 25.12
C ASN A 35 -21.91 56.03 26.07
N GLN A 36 -22.07 55.02 26.91
CA GLN A 36 -21.07 54.59 27.88
C GLN A 36 -20.35 53.34 27.38
N PRO A 37 -19.05 53.17 27.69
CA PRO A 37 -18.35 51.97 27.26
C PRO A 37 -18.88 50.71 27.98
N PRO A 38 -18.91 49.55 27.29
CA PRO A 38 -19.29 48.30 27.90
C PRO A 38 -18.21 47.78 28.86
N THR A 39 -18.55 46.75 29.64
CA THR A 39 -17.61 46.02 30.50
C THR A 39 -17.57 44.53 30.14
N THR A 40 -16.39 43.91 30.29
CA THR A 40 -16.14 42.51 29.92
C THR A 40 -15.66 41.72 31.12
N GLN A 41 -16.09 40.48 31.24
CA GLN A 41 -15.69 39.58 32.32
C GLN A 41 -15.38 38.19 31.77
N LEU A 42 -14.27 37.59 32.23
CA LEU A 42 -13.94 36.19 31.96
C LEU A 42 -14.65 35.27 32.97
N SER A 43 -15.10 34.11 32.50
CA SER A 43 -15.65 33.07 33.37
C SER A 43 -14.60 32.50 34.34
N VAL A 44 -13.32 32.52 33.94
CA VAL A 44 -12.19 32.19 34.80
C VAL A 44 -11.48 33.48 35.17
N ARG A 45 -11.51 33.86 36.45
CA ARG A 45 -11.10 35.19 36.94
C ARG A 45 -9.74 35.25 37.62
N ASP A 46 -8.92 34.23 37.45
CA ASP A 46 -7.86 34.00 38.40
C ASP A 46 -6.46 34.25 37.80
N SER A 47 -5.85 35.38 38.16
CA SER A 47 -4.43 35.62 37.89
C SER A 47 -3.53 34.65 38.66
N SER A 48 -4.06 33.92 39.66
CA SER A 48 -3.34 32.88 40.39
C SER A 48 -3.43 31.50 39.72
N LEU A 49 -3.99 31.38 38.50
CA LEU A 49 -3.86 30.16 37.70
C LEU A 49 -2.40 29.74 37.54
N VAL A 50 -1.49 30.68 37.28
CA VAL A 50 -0.04 30.41 37.16
C VAL A 50 0.54 29.87 38.47
N ASP A 51 0.09 30.40 39.61
CA ASP A 51 0.55 29.96 40.93
C ASP A 51 -0.05 28.60 41.36
N ASN A 52 -1.28 28.32 40.95
CA ASN A 52 -2.04 27.14 41.33
C ASN A 52 -1.83 25.94 40.38
N LEU A 53 -1.44 26.18 39.13
CA LEU A 53 -1.26 25.19 38.07
C LEU A 53 0.20 25.20 37.61
N ALA A 54 1.08 24.68 38.47
CA ALA A 54 2.52 24.60 38.22
C ALA A 54 2.95 23.15 37.93
N GLY A 55 4.08 23.00 37.24
CA GLY A 55 4.65 21.68 36.94
C GLY A 55 3.69 20.81 36.12
N ALA A 56 3.30 19.65 36.66
CA ALA A 56 2.43 18.69 35.98
C ALA A 56 0.94 19.11 35.95
N ASP A 57 0.56 20.12 36.74
CA ASP A 57 -0.83 20.59 36.84
C ASP A 57 -1.16 21.70 35.81
N ARG A 58 -0.20 22.06 34.94
CA ARG A 58 -0.40 23.01 33.83
C ARG A 58 -1.47 22.49 32.86
N LEU A 59 -2.17 23.43 32.21
CA LEU A 59 -3.22 23.12 31.24
C LEU A 59 -2.63 22.60 29.93
N THR A 60 -3.42 21.89 29.12
CA THR A 60 -3.07 21.60 27.72
C THR A 60 -3.04 22.90 26.90
N SER A 61 -2.37 22.90 25.74
CA SER A 61 -2.32 24.10 24.89
C SER A 61 -3.68 24.46 24.26
N SER A 62 -4.61 23.50 24.18
CA SER A 62 -6.01 23.74 23.86
C SER A 62 -6.83 24.08 25.11
N VAL A 63 -7.42 25.29 25.14
CA VAL A 63 -8.23 25.78 26.27
C VAL A 63 -9.59 26.31 25.78
N MET A 64 -10.67 25.87 26.44
CA MET A 64 -12.01 26.44 26.24
C MET A 64 -12.15 27.70 27.10
N VAL A 65 -12.35 28.84 26.45
CA VAL A 65 -12.48 30.13 27.12
C VAL A 65 -13.90 30.65 26.94
N SER A 66 -14.48 31.23 27.99
CA SER A 66 -15.78 31.88 27.95
C SER A 66 -15.76 33.22 28.69
N TRP A 67 -16.60 34.14 28.23
CA TRP A 67 -16.70 35.51 28.71
C TRP A 67 -18.14 36.03 28.61
N THR A 68 -18.40 37.13 29.31
CA THR A 68 -19.66 37.88 29.24
C THR A 68 -19.37 39.36 29.13
N GLY A 69 -20.22 40.08 28.40
CA GLY A 69 -20.20 41.54 28.32
C GLY A 69 -21.50 42.15 28.83
N ASP A 70 -21.40 43.31 29.46
CA ASP A 70 -22.53 44.09 29.97
C ASP A 70 -22.37 45.55 29.54
N ASP A 71 -23.45 46.13 29.02
CA ASP A 71 -23.48 47.49 28.48
C ASP A 71 -24.50 48.34 29.26
N PRO A 72 -24.10 49.46 29.89
CA PRO A 72 -24.97 50.19 30.82
C PRO A 72 -26.22 50.83 30.19
N ASP A 73 -26.17 51.15 28.90
CA ASP A 73 -27.16 51.94 28.18
C ASP A 73 -27.62 51.33 26.85
N GLY A 74 -27.14 50.13 26.52
CA GLY A 74 -27.50 49.41 25.30
C GLY A 74 -27.25 47.91 25.40
N TYR A 75 -26.61 47.35 24.38
CA TYR A 75 -26.26 45.93 24.32
C TYR A 75 -24.90 45.72 23.64
N VAL A 76 -24.22 44.65 24.05
CA VAL A 76 -22.97 44.22 23.42
C VAL A 76 -23.24 43.64 22.03
N GLN A 77 -22.64 44.23 21.01
CA GLN A 77 -22.75 43.79 19.61
C GLN A 77 -21.73 42.70 19.25
N ALA A 78 -20.51 42.79 19.78
CA ALA A 78 -19.42 41.87 19.47
C ALA A 78 -18.32 41.88 20.54
N TYR A 79 -17.33 41.00 20.36
CA TYR A 79 -16.11 40.95 21.17
C TYR A 79 -14.87 40.93 20.27
N GLU A 80 -13.80 41.53 20.77
CA GLU A 80 -12.45 41.42 20.22
C GLU A 80 -11.60 40.60 21.19
N LEU A 81 -10.88 39.59 20.68
CA LEU A 81 -9.93 38.77 21.45
C LEU A 81 -8.52 38.83 20.89
N ARG A 82 -7.52 38.67 21.77
CA ARG A 82 -6.11 38.47 21.40
C ARG A 82 -5.39 37.62 22.45
N TYR A 83 -4.29 37.00 22.05
CA TYR A 83 -3.44 36.24 22.95
C TYR A 83 -1.98 36.31 22.52
N TYR A 84 -1.07 36.25 23.49
CA TYR A 84 0.37 36.42 23.29
C TYR A 84 1.16 35.89 24.49
N ASP A 85 2.45 35.64 24.30
CA ASP A 85 3.34 35.12 25.36
C ASP A 85 3.53 36.13 26.49
N GLU A 86 3.52 35.69 27.74
CA GLU A 86 3.71 36.55 28.90
C GLU A 86 5.13 37.15 28.91
N GLY A 87 5.21 38.48 28.88
CA GLY A 87 6.48 39.21 28.76
C GLY A 87 6.79 39.68 27.34
N SER A 88 6.00 39.27 26.33
CA SER A 88 6.05 39.85 24.99
C SER A 88 5.24 41.14 24.88
N THR A 89 5.51 41.94 23.84
CA THR A 89 4.71 43.14 23.54
C THR A 89 3.35 42.71 22.98
N PRO A 90 2.22 43.18 23.52
CA PRO A 90 0.89 42.81 23.03
C PRO A 90 0.73 43.18 21.56
N PRO A 91 0.21 42.28 20.70
CA PRO A 91 -0.06 42.61 19.31
C PRO A 91 -1.20 43.64 19.22
N ASP A 92 -1.11 44.54 18.23
CA ASP A 92 -2.16 45.51 17.92
C ASP A 92 -3.38 44.86 17.23
N THR A 93 -3.20 43.64 16.70
CA THR A 93 -4.25 42.89 16.00
C THR A 93 -5.20 42.21 16.99
N TRP A 94 -6.50 42.38 16.77
CA TRP A 94 -7.57 41.73 17.51
C TRP A 94 -8.43 40.88 16.56
N SER A 95 -8.89 39.73 17.03
CA SER A 95 -9.84 38.87 16.31
C SER A 95 -11.26 39.18 16.76
N LEU A 96 -12.15 39.51 15.81
CA LEU A 96 -13.55 39.82 16.10
C LEU A 96 -14.40 38.55 16.15
N THR A 97 -15.30 38.44 17.13
CA THR A 97 -16.28 37.36 17.25
C THR A 97 -17.59 37.88 17.86
N SER A 98 -18.71 37.26 17.50
CA SER A 98 -20.02 37.51 18.13
C SER A 98 -20.37 36.44 19.17
N ARG A 99 -19.46 35.49 19.44
CA ARG A 99 -19.66 34.42 20.42
C ARG A 99 -19.20 34.87 21.81
N ASN A 100 -19.69 34.18 22.83
CA ASN A 100 -19.31 34.36 24.23
C ASN A 100 -18.31 33.30 24.70
N ASP A 101 -17.95 32.36 23.83
CA ASP A 101 -17.01 31.30 24.10
C ASP A 101 -16.29 30.85 22.82
N THR A 102 -15.13 30.23 22.99
CA THR A 102 -14.41 29.53 21.91
C THR A 102 -13.36 28.59 22.49
N LEU A 103 -13.07 27.52 21.76
CA LEU A 103 -11.86 26.72 21.96
C LEU A 103 -10.69 27.43 21.27
N ILE A 104 -9.56 27.59 21.96
CA ILE A 104 -8.37 28.27 21.45
C ILE A 104 -7.18 27.33 21.61
N LEU A 105 -6.41 27.15 20.54
CA LEU A 105 -5.05 26.61 20.61
C LEU A 105 -4.10 27.76 20.93
N LEU A 106 -3.61 27.78 22.16
CA LEU A 106 -2.68 28.80 22.64
C LEU A 106 -1.25 28.44 22.22
N PRO A 107 -0.49 29.39 21.64
CA PRO A 107 0.83 29.09 21.09
C PRO A 107 1.85 28.84 22.19
N ILE A 108 2.69 27.82 21.98
CA ILE A 108 3.90 27.59 22.77
C ILE A 108 5.10 27.96 21.89
N PRO A 109 6.05 28.77 22.37
CA PRO A 109 7.25 29.10 21.60
C PRO A 109 7.99 27.84 21.13
N ARG A 110 8.55 27.90 19.92
CA ARG A 110 9.29 26.77 19.34
C ARG A 110 10.46 26.35 20.25
N GLY A 111 10.56 25.06 20.54
CA GLY A 111 11.59 24.47 21.40
C GLY A 111 11.26 24.51 22.89
N GLU A 112 10.18 25.20 23.29
CA GLU A 112 9.68 25.21 24.65
C GLU A 112 8.59 24.14 24.83
N ARG A 113 8.45 23.65 26.06
CA ARG A 113 7.43 22.65 26.42
C ARG A 113 6.30 23.22 27.25
N VAL A 114 6.46 24.44 27.73
CA VAL A 114 5.53 25.18 28.57
C VAL A 114 5.50 26.64 28.13
N ALA A 115 4.35 27.30 28.26
CA ALA A 115 4.22 28.73 28.03
C ALA A 115 3.17 29.33 28.97
N ASP A 116 3.38 30.55 29.42
CA ASP A 116 2.38 31.33 30.15
C ASP A 116 1.77 32.31 29.14
N VAL A 117 0.55 32.01 28.67
CA VAL A 117 -0.06 32.77 27.57
C VAL A 117 -1.10 33.74 28.12
N VAL A 118 -0.91 35.02 27.84
CA VAL A 118 -1.87 36.07 28.15
C VAL A 118 -3.03 35.97 27.17
N PHE A 119 -4.26 35.90 27.69
CA PHE A 119 -5.49 36.01 26.91
C PHE A 119 -6.25 37.27 27.33
N GLU A 120 -6.65 38.07 26.34
CA GLU A 120 -7.43 39.28 26.54
C GLU A 120 -8.68 39.29 25.65
N VAL A 121 -9.80 39.74 26.22
CA VAL A 121 -11.06 39.92 25.51
C VAL A 121 -11.73 41.23 25.93
N ARG A 122 -12.33 41.94 24.98
CA ARG A 122 -13.10 43.16 25.22
C ARG A 122 -14.41 43.18 24.44
N ALA A 123 -15.47 43.64 25.08
CA ALA A 123 -16.78 43.87 24.47
C ALA A 123 -16.78 45.14 23.61
N ILE A 124 -17.64 45.14 22.60
CA ILE A 124 -17.98 46.27 21.74
C ILE A 124 -19.49 46.45 21.77
N ASP A 125 -19.97 47.64 22.13
CA ASP A 125 -21.39 47.95 22.22
C ASP A 125 -22.05 48.16 20.84
N ASN A 126 -23.35 48.46 20.84
CA ASN A 126 -24.13 48.72 19.63
C ASN A 126 -23.83 50.05 18.93
N GLU A 127 -23.09 50.96 19.56
CA GLU A 127 -22.65 52.24 18.99
C GLU A 127 -21.16 52.27 18.63
N GLY A 128 -20.43 51.17 18.90
CA GLY A 128 -19.04 50.95 18.57
C GLY A 128 -18.02 51.33 19.65
N LEU A 129 -18.42 51.72 20.88
CA LEU A 129 -17.45 51.87 21.96
C LEU A 129 -16.97 50.50 22.44
N LYS A 130 -15.71 50.49 22.86
CA LYS A 130 -15.01 49.29 23.31
C LYS A 130 -14.76 49.40 24.81
N ASP A 131 -14.78 48.27 25.49
CA ASP A 131 -14.35 48.21 26.88
C ASP A 131 -12.90 48.72 27.00
N PRO A 132 -12.65 49.81 27.76
CA PRO A 132 -11.32 50.40 27.92
C PRO A 132 -10.39 49.53 28.80
N THR A 133 -10.95 48.55 29.50
CA THR A 133 -10.25 47.64 30.42
C THR A 133 -10.53 46.18 30.03
N PRO A 134 -9.88 45.66 28.96
CA PRO A 134 -10.07 44.28 28.53
C PRO A 134 -9.93 43.29 29.69
N ALA A 135 -10.81 42.30 29.73
CA ALA A 135 -10.68 41.20 30.68
C ALA A 135 -9.44 40.38 30.33
N ARG A 136 -8.58 40.14 31.32
CA ARG A 136 -7.27 39.50 31.15
C ARG A 136 -7.12 38.29 32.05
N THR A 137 -6.55 37.21 31.52
CA THR A 137 -6.06 36.06 32.29
C THR A 137 -4.74 35.55 31.71
N VAL A 138 -4.00 34.77 32.50
CA VAL A 138 -2.78 34.09 32.05
C VAL A 138 -3.00 32.60 32.17
N TYR A 139 -2.84 31.87 31.07
CA TYR A 139 -2.98 30.43 31.01
C TYR A 139 -1.60 29.77 31.07
N PRO A 140 -1.25 29.09 32.17
CA PRO A 140 -0.06 28.26 32.22
C PRO A 140 -0.32 26.97 31.45
N ILE A 141 0.15 26.90 30.22
CA ILE A 141 -0.02 25.74 29.34
C ILE A 141 1.25 24.89 29.26
N GLN A 142 1.08 23.62 28.94
CA GLN A 142 2.10 22.63 28.66
C GLN A 142 1.72 21.87 27.40
N ASN A 143 2.71 21.65 26.53
CA ASN A 143 2.53 20.89 25.30
C ASN A 143 2.43 19.39 25.60
N SER A 144 1.44 18.72 25.02
CA SER A 144 1.37 17.26 25.04
C SER A 144 2.15 16.72 23.84
N PRO A 145 3.09 15.77 24.03
CA PRO A 145 3.86 15.25 22.90
C PRO A 145 2.95 14.44 21.96
N PRO A 146 3.23 14.46 20.64
CA PRO A 146 2.52 13.62 19.69
C PRO A 146 2.81 12.14 19.93
N THR A 147 2.02 11.28 19.31
CA THR A 147 2.20 9.83 19.29
C THR A 147 2.38 9.32 17.86
N LEU A 148 3.14 8.23 17.72
CA LEU A 148 3.29 7.54 16.44
C LEU A 148 3.34 6.03 16.68
N ARG A 149 2.69 5.26 15.80
CA ARG A 149 2.66 3.81 15.84
C ARG A 149 2.80 3.20 14.46
N LEU A 150 3.76 2.29 14.29
CA LEU A 150 3.87 1.49 13.06
C LEU A 150 2.65 0.55 12.92
N SER A 151 2.12 0.45 11.70
CA SER A 151 1.02 -0.47 11.37
C SER A 151 1.53 -1.89 11.33
N ARG A 152 1.15 -2.70 12.33
CA ARG A 152 1.65 -4.08 12.51
C ARG A 152 1.27 -5.03 11.37
N PHE A 153 0.21 -4.74 10.63
CA PHE A 153 -0.24 -5.55 9.50
C PHE A 153 0.38 -5.13 8.17
N GLU A 154 1.10 -4.01 8.14
CA GLU A 154 1.77 -3.47 6.95
C GLU A 154 3.28 -3.32 7.15
N LEU A 155 3.85 -4.06 8.10
CA LEU A 155 5.30 -4.16 8.24
C LEU A 155 5.89 -4.94 7.06
N PRO A 156 7.09 -4.55 6.59
CA PRO A 156 7.76 -5.31 5.55
C PRO A 156 8.20 -6.69 6.08
N PRO A 157 8.48 -7.64 5.18
CA PRO A 157 9.16 -8.87 5.53
C PRO A 157 10.54 -8.60 6.15
N ASP A 158 11.04 -9.58 6.90
CA ASP A 158 12.39 -9.54 7.49
C ASP A 158 13.50 -9.41 6.44
N THR A 159 13.21 -9.64 5.15
CA THR A 159 14.14 -9.45 4.04
C THR A 159 13.44 -8.89 2.81
N THR A 160 13.97 -7.81 2.26
CA THR A 160 13.49 -7.19 1.01
C THR A 160 14.64 -7.02 0.02
N PHE A 161 14.32 -6.69 -1.24
CA PHE A 161 15.28 -6.04 -2.12
C PHE A 161 15.37 -4.53 -1.77
N THR A 162 15.83 -3.71 -2.70
CA THR A 162 16.05 -2.26 -2.54
C THR A 162 14.78 -1.41 -2.52
N ILE A 163 13.61 -2.04 -2.34
CA ILE A 163 12.30 -1.39 -2.28
C ILE A 163 11.55 -1.93 -1.06
N VAL A 164 11.08 -1.01 -0.21
CA VAL A 164 10.41 -1.35 1.06
C VAL A 164 9.35 -0.30 1.39
N SER A 165 8.23 -0.70 1.96
CA SER A 165 7.18 0.21 2.40
C SER A 165 6.91 0.10 3.89
N PHE A 166 6.50 1.21 4.48
CA PHE A 166 6.05 1.30 5.86
C PHE A 166 4.76 2.11 5.93
N ALA A 167 3.89 1.72 6.86
CA ALA A 167 2.71 2.48 7.22
C ALA A 167 2.71 2.76 8.73
N TRP A 168 2.16 3.91 9.11
CA TRP A 168 2.02 4.30 10.52
C TRP A 168 0.81 5.21 10.72
N ASP A 169 0.35 5.23 11.96
CA ASP A 169 -0.59 6.21 12.48
C ASP A 169 0.18 7.24 13.32
N ALA A 170 -0.13 8.52 13.14
CA ALA A 170 0.42 9.62 13.92
C ALA A 170 -0.71 10.53 14.37
N ASP A 171 -0.69 10.93 15.64
CA ASP A 171 -1.75 11.71 16.28
C ASP A 171 -1.14 12.68 17.29
N ASP A 172 -1.77 13.83 17.43
CA ASP A 172 -1.38 14.87 18.38
C ASP A 172 -2.58 15.20 19.29
N PRO A 173 -2.42 15.22 20.63
CA PRO A 173 -3.53 15.47 21.55
C PRO A 173 -4.23 16.81 21.32
N GLU A 174 -3.56 17.78 20.71
CA GLU A 174 -4.09 19.10 20.40
C GLU A 174 -4.61 19.24 18.95
N GLY A 175 -4.70 18.11 18.25
CA GLY A 175 -5.34 17.94 16.94
C GLY A 175 -4.34 17.69 15.82
N GLU A 176 -4.78 17.02 14.75
CA GLU A 176 -3.88 16.62 13.65
C GLU A 176 -3.14 17.80 13.00
N ASP A 177 -3.75 18.99 12.97
CA ASP A 177 -3.13 20.22 12.43
C ASP A 177 -1.91 20.69 13.26
N ASN A 178 -1.76 20.21 14.50
CA ASN A 178 -0.62 20.50 15.35
C ASN A 178 0.61 19.63 15.01
N LEU A 179 0.47 18.59 14.18
CA LEU A 179 1.62 17.87 13.64
C LEU A 179 2.35 18.75 12.62
N ALA A 180 3.65 18.96 12.83
CA ALA A 180 4.50 19.74 11.93
C ALA A 180 5.23 18.86 10.90
N ALA A 181 5.64 17.65 11.27
CA ALA A 181 6.35 16.73 10.39
C ALA A 181 6.35 15.28 10.91
N ILE A 182 6.66 14.35 10.01
CA ILE A 182 7.13 13.02 10.39
C ILE A 182 8.63 12.97 10.14
N GLU A 183 9.41 12.55 11.13
CA GLU A 183 10.86 12.41 11.04
C GLU A 183 11.24 10.95 10.87
N VAL A 184 12.06 10.65 9.85
CA VAL A 184 12.50 9.29 9.50
C VAL A 184 14.02 9.20 9.36
N SER A 185 14.59 8.03 9.65
CA SER A 185 16.01 7.75 9.37
C SER A 185 16.29 6.26 9.18
N PHE A 186 17.43 5.95 8.56
CA PHE A 186 18.00 4.61 8.53
C PHE A 186 19.27 4.56 9.37
N ASN A 187 19.34 3.59 10.28
CA ASN A 187 20.54 3.21 11.05
C ASN A 187 21.14 4.30 11.97
N ASP A 188 20.52 5.46 12.07
CA ASP A 188 20.96 6.58 12.89
C ASP A 188 19.76 7.20 13.62
N SER A 189 19.65 6.98 14.93
CA SER A 189 18.57 7.53 15.75
C SER A 189 18.77 9.01 16.14
N THR A 190 19.78 9.69 15.59
CA THR A 190 20.15 11.07 15.95
C THR A 190 20.00 12.07 14.81
N SER A 191 20.00 11.61 13.55
CA SER A 191 19.84 12.44 12.36
C SER A 191 18.65 12.00 11.53
N TYR A 192 17.64 12.87 11.38
CA TYR A 192 16.37 12.56 10.74
C TYR A 192 16.11 13.41 9.49
N THR A 193 15.40 12.83 8.54
CA THR A 193 14.81 13.51 7.39
C THR A 193 13.34 13.81 7.66
N ARG A 194 12.89 15.04 7.39
CA ARG A 194 11.49 15.46 7.60
C ARG A 194 10.63 15.14 6.38
N LEU A 195 9.50 14.49 6.63
CA LEU A 195 8.41 14.24 5.69
C LEU A 195 7.20 15.11 6.05
N PRO A 196 6.27 15.36 5.10
CA PRO A 196 5.01 16.05 5.39
C PRO A 196 4.23 15.43 6.56
N ALA A 197 3.62 16.27 7.40
CA ALA A 197 2.92 15.87 8.63
C ALA A 197 1.77 14.86 8.41
N ASP A 198 1.14 14.91 7.25
CA ASP A 198 0.03 14.03 6.82
C ASP A 198 0.51 12.70 6.23
N THR A 199 1.82 12.45 6.14
CA THR A 199 2.35 11.18 5.63
C THR A 199 1.96 10.03 6.57
N ARG A 200 1.26 9.02 6.04
CA ARG A 200 0.89 7.78 6.77
C ARG A 200 1.38 6.49 6.10
N PHE A 201 1.79 6.57 4.83
CA PHE A 201 2.33 5.45 4.06
C PHE A 201 3.48 5.95 3.20
N VAL A 202 4.61 5.25 3.26
CA VAL A 202 5.81 5.54 2.48
C VAL A 202 6.33 4.28 1.80
N THR A 203 6.83 4.45 0.58
CA THR A 203 7.71 3.48 -0.08
C THR A 203 9.08 4.13 -0.28
N PHE A 204 10.12 3.47 0.22
CA PHE A 204 11.50 3.84 -0.01
C PHE A 204 12.05 3.06 -1.20
N VAL A 205 12.66 3.78 -2.14
CA VAL A 205 13.31 3.19 -3.32
C VAL A 205 14.77 3.57 -3.28
N ALA A 206 15.62 2.60 -2.95
CA ALA A 206 17.06 2.82 -2.86
C ALA A 206 17.68 2.98 -4.25
N ALA A 207 18.51 4.00 -4.43
CA ALA A 207 19.39 4.08 -5.58
C ALA A 207 20.56 3.11 -5.39
N PHE A 208 20.96 2.39 -6.42
CA PHE A 208 22.15 1.53 -6.35
C PHE A 208 22.73 1.32 -7.74
N ASP A 209 24.04 1.12 -7.82
CA ASP A 209 24.69 0.61 -9.02
C ASP A 209 24.84 -0.92 -8.89
N PRO A 210 24.16 -1.73 -9.73
CA PRO A 210 24.30 -3.18 -9.69
C PRO A 210 25.73 -3.67 -9.99
N ASN A 211 26.57 -2.84 -10.63
CA ASN A 211 27.93 -3.20 -11.02
C ASN A 211 29.00 -2.78 -10.00
N ASP A 212 28.64 -2.03 -8.95
CA ASP A 212 29.57 -1.63 -7.90
C ASP A 212 29.44 -2.55 -6.67
N PRO A 213 30.32 -3.55 -6.47
CA PRO A 213 30.27 -4.41 -5.29
C PRO A 213 30.75 -3.71 -4.02
N THR A 214 31.36 -2.52 -4.12
CA THR A 214 31.90 -1.77 -2.98
C THR A 214 30.89 -0.79 -2.37
N GLU A 215 29.82 -0.49 -3.11
CA GLU A 215 28.69 0.29 -2.61
C GLU A 215 27.93 -0.52 -1.56
N THR A 216 28.14 -0.14 -0.30
CA THR A 216 27.56 -0.79 0.89
C THR A 216 26.50 0.07 1.58
N THR A 217 26.39 1.34 1.23
CA THR A 217 25.41 2.29 1.78
C THR A 217 24.96 3.26 0.70
N THR A 218 23.68 3.61 0.70
CA THR A 218 23.05 4.50 -0.28
C THR A 218 21.95 5.36 0.36
N SER A 219 21.36 6.24 -0.44
CA SER A 219 20.14 6.98 -0.10
C SER A 219 18.92 6.34 -0.77
N ALA A 220 17.76 6.46 -0.13
CA ALA A 220 16.50 5.99 -0.68
C ALA A 220 15.54 7.16 -0.93
N SER A 221 15.04 7.21 -2.17
CA SER A 221 14.04 8.19 -2.57
C SER A 221 12.68 7.84 -1.95
N VAL A 222 11.99 8.87 -1.48
CA VAL A 222 10.73 8.74 -0.77
C VAL A 222 9.56 8.86 -1.74
N ARG A 223 8.67 7.87 -1.68
CA ARG A 223 7.37 7.87 -2.34
C ARG A 223 6.27 7.84 -1.30
N ILE A 224 5.27 8.70 -1.40
CA ILE A 224 4.19 8.78 -0.42
C ILE A 224 2.86 8.27 -0.97
N GLY A 225 2.06 7.70 -0.07
CA GLY A 225 0.75 7.14 -0.36
C GLY A 225 0.79 5.90 -1.24
N ARG A 226 -0.35 5.21 -1.35
CA ARG A 226 -0.48 4.02 -2.22
C ARG A 226 -0.39 4.35 -3.71
N GLY A 227 -0.56 5.61 -4.09
CA GLY A 227 -0.36 6.10 -5.46
C GLY A 227 1.10 6.29 -5.86
N PHE A 228 2.06 5.97 -4.99
CA PHE A 228 3.51 6.02 -5.27
C PHE A 228 3.99 7.40 -5.75
N GLN A 229 3.54 8.46 -5.08
CA GLN A 229 3.83 9.84 -5.50
C GLN A 229 5.25 10.24 -5.10
N GLY A 230 6.02 10.79 -6.05
CA GLY A 230 7.37 11.28 -5.78
C GLY A 230 7.38 12.56 -4.96
N THR A 231 8.23 12.61 -3.92
CA THR A 231 8.38 13.80 -3.06
C THR A 231 9.62 14.64 -3.39
N GLY A 232 10.60 14.08 -4.09
CA GLY A 232 11.93 14.69 -4.26
C GLY A 232 12.79 14.67 -2.99
N ILE A 233 12.37 13.93 -1.96
CA ILE A 233 13.10 13.75 -0.71
C ILE A 233 13.87 12.43 -0.78
N ASP A 234 15.12 12.44 -0.32
CA ASP A 234 15.98 11.27 -0.16
C ASP A 234 16.36 11.08 1.31
N VAL A 235 16.28 9.85 1.81
CA VAL A 235 16.73 9.47 3.15
C VAL A 235 18.06 8.74 3.05
N PRO A 236 19.16 9.28 3.59
CA PRO A 236 20.47 8.65 3.52
C PRO A 236 20.62 7.50 4.53
N GLY A 237 21.68 6.71 4.38
CA GLY A 237 22.14 5.77 5.40
C GLY A 237 21.57 4.35 5.29
N LEU A 238 20.83 4.04 4.22
CA LEU A 238 20.37 2.67 3.95
C LEU A 238 21.57 1.80 3.54
N ARG A 239 21.78 0.70 4.25
CA ARG A 239 22.88 -0.25 3.98
C ARG A 239 22.41 -1.35 3.03
N LEU A 240 23.25 -1.73 2.08
CA LEU A 240 22.99 -2.75 1.06
C LEU A 240 23.66 -4.08 1.47
N ASP A 241 23.00 -5.20 1.17
CA ASP A 241 23.42 -6.55 1.63
C ASP A 241 23.67 -6.61 3.15
N ALA A 242 22.85 -5.89 3.92
CA ALA A 242 23.00 -5.74 5.35
C ALA A 242 21.66 -5.57 6.07
N GLU A 243 21.68 -5.80 7.38
CA GLU A 243 20.58 -5.46 8.27
C GLU A 243 20.50 -3.94 8.46
N ASN A 244 19.27 -3.43 8.41
CA ASN A 244 18.91 -2.03 8.58
C ASN A 244 17.92 -1.87 9.72
N THR A 245 17.98 -0.74 10.42
CA THR A 245 16.93 -0.31 11.36
C THR A 245 16.34 1.01 10.89
N PHE A 246 15.03 1.04 10.66
CA PHE A 246 14.24 2.22 10.36
C PHE A 246 13.78 2.84 11.66
N TYR A 247 13.96 4.15 11.80
CA TYR A 247 13.44 4.94 12.91
C TYR A 247 12.41 5.93 12.37
N VAL A 248 11.30 6.09 13.08
CA VAL A 248 10.24 7.02 12.71
C VAL A 248 9.62 7.65 13.97
N ARG A 249 9.36 8.96 13.92
CA ARG A 249 8.68 9.70 15.00
C ARG A 249 7.85 10.86 14.45
N ALA A 250 6.82 11.27 15.19
CA ALA A 250 6.05 12.47 14.91
C ALA A 250 6.68 13.69 15.61
N VAL A 251 6.53 14.86 15.00
CA VAL A 251 7.00 16.15 15.53
C VAL A 251 5.87 17.16 15.42
N ASP A 252 5.58 17.88 16.50
CA ASP A 252 4.57 18.93 16.51
C ASP A 252 5.15 20.32 16.20
N GLN A 253 4.29 21.35 16.18
CA GLN A 253 4.68 22.74 15.87
C GLN A 253 5.68 23.36 16.87
N THR A 254 5.83 22.78 18.07
CA THR A 254 6.80 23.20 19.09
C THR A 254 8.15 22.49 18.96
N ASP A 255 8.33 21.62 17.96
CA ASP A 255 9.44 20.67 17.82
C ASP A 255 9.52 19.61 18.95
N THR A 256 8.43 19.42 19.71
CA THR A 256 8.34 18.28 20.63
C THR A 256 8.08 17.01 19.82
N THR A 257 8.75 15.92 20.19
CA THR A 257 8.72 14.67 19.41
C THR A 257 8.02 13.56 20.17
N SER A 258 7.36 12.66 19.43
CA SER A 258 6.92 11.39 19.98
C SER A 258 8.11 10.53 20.41
N VAL A 259 7.83 9.47 21.19
CA VAL A 259 8.76 8.34 21.26
C VAL A 259 8.90 7.78 19.85
N PHE A 260 10.12 7.49 19.42
CA PHE A 260 10.34 6.91 18.10
C PHE A 260 9.99 5.42 18.10
N GLU A 261 9.36 4.99 17.02
CA GLU A 261 9.18 3.58 16.69
C GLU A 261 10.37 3.10 15.86
N ARG A 262 10.59 1.78 15.84
CA ARG A 262 11.65 1.19 15.02
C ARG A 262 11.28 -0.16 14.44
N HIS A 263 11.85 -0.49 13.29
CA HIS A 263 11.73 -1.80 12.67
C HIS A 263 13.05 -2.21 12.01
N THR A 264 13.40 -3.49 12.09
CA THR A 264 14.68 -4.03 11.60
C THR A 264 14.43 -5.08 10.53
N TRP A 265 15.13 -4.98 9.40
CA TRP A 265 15.03 -5.95 8.29
C TRP A 265 16.33 -5.96 7.48
N PHE A 266 16.52 -6.99 6.66
CA PHE A 266 17.66 -7.12 5.76
C PHE A 266 17.34 -6.59 4.36
N VAL A 267 18.25 -5.82 3.78
CA VAL A 267 18.13 -5.31 2.39
C VAL A 267 19.11 -6.05 1.50
N LYS A 268 18.60 -6.80 0.52
CA LYS A 268 19.39 -7.46 -0.52
C LYS A 268 19.65 -6.50 -1.67
N LYS A 269 20.92 -6.37 -2.06
CA LYS A 269 21.31 -5.66 -3.27
C LYS A 269 21.10 -6.57 -4.49
N PRO A 270 20.30 -6.17 -5.50
CA PRO A 270 20.26 -6.88 -6.77
C PRO A 270 21.63 -6.89 -7.45
N LYS A 271 22.07 -8.06 -7.95
CA LYS A 271 23.40 -8.29 -8.55
C LYS A 271 23.36 -8.53 -10.06
N SER A 272 22.16 -8.58 -10.63
CA SER A 272 21.89 -8.80 -12.06
C SER A 272 20.41 -8.55 -12.34
N ASP A 273 20.03 -8.55 -13.61
CA ASP A 273 18.64 -8.46 -14.04
C ASP A 273 17.88 -9.81 -13.96
N VAL A 274 18.52 -10.88 -13.45
CA VAL A 274 17.97 -12.24 -13.38
C VAL A 274 17.57 -12.56 -11.96
N LEU A 275 16.28 -12.86 -11.78
CA LEU A 275 15.67 -13.28 -10.53
C LEU A 275 15.23 -14.74 -10.64
N PHE A 276 15.67 -15.56 -9.69
CA PHE A 276 15.13 -16.89 -9.45
C PHE A 276 14.20 -16.85 -8.23
N VAL A 277 12.94 -17.20 -8.42
CA VAL A 277 11.94 -17.28 -7.36
C VAL A 277 11.70 -18.75 -7.01
N ASN A 278 12.06 -19.12 -5.79
CA ASN A 278 11.70 -20.41 -5.21
C ASN A 278 10.35 -20.29 -4.49
N ASP A 279 9.29 -20.70 -5.17
CA ASP A 279 7.91 -20.79 -4.68
C ASP A 279 7.46 -22.27 -4.55
N PHE A 280 8.41 -23.19 -4.46
CA PHE A 280 8.10 -24.60 -4.25
C PHE A 280 7.80 -24.84 -2.77
N ARG A 281 6.55 -24.61 -2.34
CA ARG A 281 6.13 -24.54 -0.92
C ARG A 281 6.04 -25.90 -0.21
N LYS A 282 7.08 -26.71 -0.32
CA LYS A 282 7.24 -28.02 0.35
C LYS A 282 8.62 -28.08 1.00
N ILE A 283 8.77 -28.94 2.01
CA ILE A 283 10.07 -29.17 2.67
C ILE A 283 11.17 -29.67 1.71
N THR A 284 10.78 -30.22 0.55
CA THR A 284 11.66 -30.66 -0.54
C THR A 284 12.14 -29.54 -1.46
N ALA A 285 11.80 -28.27 -1.19
CA ALA A 285 12.19 -27.13 -2.01
C ALA A 285 13.69 -27.04 -2.31
N PRO A 286 14.62 -27.30 -1.37
CA PRO A 286 16.05 -27.20 -1.67
C PRO A 286 16.50 -28.12 -2.81
N THR A 287 15.93 -29.32 -2.92
CA THR A 287 16.23 -30.27 -4.00
C THR A 287 15.79 -29.73 -5.35
N VAL A 288 14.56 -29.23 -5.43
CA VAL A 288 13.97 -28.69 -6.67
C VAL A 288 14.70 -27.41 -7.07
N GLN A 289 14.97 -26.51 -6.11
CA GLN A 289 15.74 -25.30 -6.32
C GLN A 289 17.14 -25.60 -6.87
N ALA A 290 17.86 -26.56 -6.30
CA ALA A 290 19.20 -26.92 -6.77
C ALA A 290 19.21 -27.38 -8.24
N TYR A 291 18.21 -28.18 -8.64
CA TYR A 291 18.06 -28.66 -10.02
C TYR A 291 17.74 -27.51 -10.99
N HIS A 292 16.76 -26.65 -10.67
CA HIS A 292 16.40 -25.56 -11.57
C HIS A 292 17.47 -24.46 -11.63
N LEU A 293 18.18 -24.22 -10.52
CA LEU A 293 19.33 -23.30 -10.51
C LEU A 293 20.50 -23.83 -11.35
N SER A 294 20.74 -25.14 -11.40
CA SER A 294 21.77 -25.67 -12.30
C SER A 294 21.38 -25.47 -13.76
N LEU A 295 20.13 -25.75 -14.14
CA LEU A 295 19.63 -25.48 -15.49
C LEU A 295 19.82 -24.02 -15.91
N LEU A 296 19.48 -23.09 -15.01
CA LEU A 296 19.62 -21.66 -15.27
C LEU A 296 21.09 -21.24 -15.35
N ARG A 297 21.94 -21.69 -14.42
CA ARG A 297 23.39 -21.37 -14.43
C ARG A 297 24.09 -21.93 -15.67
N ASP A 298 23.72 -23.12 -16.13
CA ASP A 298 24.27 -23.73 -17.33
C ASP A 298 23.88 -22.96 -18.61
N PHE A 299 22.80 -22.17 -18.57
CA PHE A 299 22.31 -21.37 -19.70
C PHE A 299 22.92 -19.96 -19.74
N LEU A 300 23.01 -19.31 -18.58
CA LEU A 300 23.47 -17.92 -18.49
C LEU A 300 24.97 -17.80 -18.84
N PRO A 301 25.43 -16.62 -19.30
CA PRO A 301 26.85 -16.35 -19.49
C PRO A 301 27.64 -16.65 -18.22
N GLU A 302 28.84 -17.21 -18.37
CA GLU A 302 29.70 -17.60 -17.25
C GLU A 302 29.90 -16.43 -16.28
N GLY A 303 29.69 -16.69 -14.98
CA GLY A 303 29.85 -15.70 -13.92
C GLY A 303 28.65 -14.77 -13.71
N THR A 304 27.57 -14.87 -14.51
CA THR A 304 26.35 -14.07 -14.31
C THR A 304 25.74 -14.34 -12.92
N PRO A 305 25.62 -13.33 -12.05
CA PRO A 305 24.97 -13.48 -10.76
C PRO A 305 23.48 -13.81 -10.93
N ILE A 306 22.90 -14.58 -10.02
CA ILE A 306 21.46 -14.86 -9.96
C ILE A 306 20.93 -14.38 -8.62
N ASN A 307 19.95 -13.48 -8.65
CA ASN A 307 19.25 -13.06 -7.44
C ASN A 307 18.30 -14.17 -7.00
N LEU A 308 18.44 -14.64 -5.77
CA LEU A 308 17.55 -15.65 -5.21
C LEU A 308 16.48 -14.98 -4.37
N TRP A 309 15.22 -15.34 -4.57
CA TRP A 309 14.13 -15.01 -3.66
C TRP A 309 13.41 -16.29 -3.26
N ASP A 310 13.53 -16.62 -1.98
CA ASP A 310 12.84 -17.76 -1.38
C ASP A 310 11.52 -17.27 -0.78
N VAL A 311 10.41 -17.78 -1.32
CA VAL A 311 9.04 -17.51 -0.86
C VAL A 311 8.33 -18.82 -0.51
N THR A 312 9.11 -19.84 -0.14
CA THR A 312 8.60 -21.18 0.15
C THR A 312 7.84 -21.28 1.47
N GLN A 313 8.17 -20.40 2.43
CA GLN A 313 7.59 -20.39 3.77
C GLN A 313 6.41 -19.42 3.86
N PRO A 314 5.35 -19.76 4.64
CA PRO A 314 5.19 -21.04 5.33
C PRO A 314 4.93 -22.18 4.34
N TYR A 315 5.34 -23.41 4.67
CA TYR A 315 5.08 -24.56 3.80
C TYR A 315 3.58 -24.83 3.68
N SER A 316 3.14 -25.22 2.49
CA SER A 316 1.78 -25.67 2.24
C SER A 316 1.57 -27.08 2.80
N THR A 317 1.08 -27.23 4.04
CA THR A 317 0.66 -28.53 4.58
C THR A 317 -0.72 -28.90 4.06
N GLY A 318 -0.88 -30.09 3.48
CA GLY A 318 -2.10 -30.49 2.76
C GLY A 318 -3.40 -30.55 3.60
N ASN A 319 -4.53 -30.61 2.87
CA ASN A 319 -5.94 -30.90 3.19
C ASN A 319 -6.65 -30.33 4.44
N THR A 320 -5.98 -29.69 5.40
CA THR A 320 -6.63 -29.05 6.55
C THR A 320 -5.87 -27.78 6.92
N GLY A 321 -6.40 -26.62 6.47
CA GLY A 321 -6.11 -25.21 6.80
C GLY A 321 -4.80 -24.87 7.53
N ASP A 322 -3.91 -24.02 7.03
CA ASP A 322 -4.16 -22.75 6.33
C ASP A 322 -3.04 -22.51 5.32
N LEU A 323 -3.36 -22.27 4.05
CA LEU A 323 -2.35 -21.93 3.04
C LEU A 323 -2.03 -20.43 3.09
N VAL A 324 -1.53 -19.94 4.21
CA VAL A 324 -1.15 -18.52 4.36
C VAL A 324 -0.10 -18.18 3.28
N ARG A 325 -0.27 -17.08 2.55
CA ARG A 325 0.73 -16.55 1.60
C ARG A 325 2.11 -16.43 2.26
N SER A 326 3.17 -16.46 1.46
CA SER A 326 4.53 -16.33 2.00
C SER A 326 4.72 -15.06 2.82
N ASP A 327 5.37 -15.19 3.97
CA ASP A 327 5.79 -14.09 4.84
C ASP A 327 6.96 -13.28 4.24
N ALA A 328 7.67 -13.85 3.27
CA ALA A 328 8.68 -13.17 2.46
C ALA A 328 8.08 -12.25 1.38
N MET A 329 6.75 -12.26 1.18
CA MET A 329 6.05 -11.31 0.31
C MET A 329 5.55 -10.11 1.12
N PRO A 330 5.56 -8.89 0.55
CA PRO A 330 5.00 -7.74 1.25
C PRO A 330 3.49 -7.92 1.46
N PRO A 331 2.94 -7.43 2.59
CA PRO A 331 1.53 -7.57 2.94
C PRO A 331 0.58 -6.88 1.94
N VAL A 332 1.10 -5.89 1.23
CA VAL A 332 0.40 -5.19 0.14
C VAL A 332 1.23 -5.27 -1.14
N ALA A 333 0.59 -5.64 -2.25
CA ALA A 333 1.25 -5.87 -3.53
C ALA A 333 1.67 -4.55 -4.19
N ASP A 334 0.74 -3.62 -4.39
CA ASP A 334 1.01 -2.31 -4.96
C ASP A 334 1.17 -1.28 -3.84
N PRO A 335 2.27 -0.49 -3.78
CA PRO A 335 3.34 -0.36 -4.78
C PRO A 335 4.56 -1.27 -4.61
N THR A 336 4.80 -1.82 -3.42
CA THR A 336 6.09 -2.45 -3.08
C THR A 336 6.49 -3.58 -4.02
N LEU A 337 5.59 -4.55 -4.22
CA LEU A 337 5.86 -5.74 -5.04
C LEU A 337 5.95 -5.39 -6.52
N ARG A 338 5.07 -4.50 -7.00
CA ARG A 338 5.06 -4.00 -8.38
C ARG A 338 6.43 -3.43 -8.77
N HIS A 339 6.96 -2.53 -7.95
CA HIS A 339 8.25 -1.92 -8.21
C HIS A 339 9.42 -2.86 -7.92
N THR A 340 9.28 -3.81 -6.99
CA THR A 340 10.29 -4.86 -6.76
C THR A 340 10.51 -5.72 -8.00
N PHE A 341 9.43 -6.14 -8.69
CA PHE A 341 9.57 -6.84 -9.96
C PHE A 341 10.20 -5.96 -11.05
N GLY A 342 9.96 -4.65 -11.01
CA GLY A 342 10.60 -3.68 -11.89
C GLY A 342 12.13 -3.60 -11.77
N LEU A 343 12.74 -4.19 -10.73
CA LEU A 343 14.20 -4.30 -10.59
C LEU A 343 14.83 -5.34 -11.53
N PHE A 344 14.01 -6.23 -12.14
CA PHE A 344 14.50 -7.38 -12.91
C PHE A 344 13.94 -7.37 -14.32
N ARG A 345 14.68 -7.99 -15.25
CA ARG A 345 14.25 -8.20 -16.64
C ARG A 345 13.87 -9.65 -16.90
N TYR A 346 14.43 -10.59 -16.14
CA TYR A 346 14.23 -12.02 -16.34
C TYR A 346 13.85 -12.67 -15.01
N ILE A 347 12.69 -13.33 -14.98
CA ILE A 347 12.21 -14.05 -13.80
C ILE A 347 12.06 -15.54 -14.13
N TYR A 348 12.74 -16.37 -13.36
CA TYR A 348 12.60 -17.82 -13.36
C TYR A 348 11.84 -18.25 -12.10
N TRP A 349 10.57 -18.60 -12.25
CA TRP A 349 9.66 -18.91 -11.15
C TRP A 349 9.40 -20.41 -11.06
N VAL A 350 9.74 -21.03 -9.92
CA VAL A 350 9.46 -22.45 -9.67
C VAL A 350 8.44 -22.58 -8.58
N SER A 351 7.30 -23.20 -8.86
CA SER A 351 6.19 -23.31 -7.89
C SER A 351 5.53 -24.67 -7.93
N SER A 352 4.97 -25.10 -6.79
CA SER A 352 4.14 -26.29 -6.72
C SER A 352 2.66 -26.03 -6.96
N ASN A 353 2.19 -24.79 -6.75
CA ASN A 353 0.79 -24.40 -6.79
C ASN A 353 0.64 -22.98 -7.36
N THR A 354 -0.04 -22.85 -8.50
CA THR A 354 -0.17 -21.54 -9.17
C THR A 354 -1.61 -21.16 -9.50
N THR A 355 -2.49 -22.12 -9.76
CA THR A 355 -3.83 -21.86 -10.33
C THR A 355 -5.00 -22.27 -9.44
N ASN A 356 -4.76 -22.93 -8.30
CA ASN A 356 -5.83 -23.49 -7.45
C ASN A 356 -6.39 -22.58 -6.35
N SER A 357 -5.78 -21.44 -6.05
CA SER A 357 -6.27 -20.46 -5.06
C SER A 357 -5.64 -19.09 -5.33
N THR A 358 -6.43 -18.02 -5.26
CA THR A 358 -5.95 -16.64 -5.40
C THR A 358 -5.58 -16.00 -4.06
N ALA A 359 -6.16 -16.47 -2.96
CA ALA A 359 -5.89 -15.96 -1.62
C ALA A 359 -4.50 -16.41 -1.13
N ASP A 360 -4.18 -17.68 -1.40
CA ASP A 360 -3.13 -18.41 -0.71
C ASP A 360 -1.83 -18.56 -1.52
N ASN A 361 -1.96 -18.63 -2.84
CA ASN A 361 -0.81 -18.84 -3.71
C ASN A 361 -0.04 -17.52 -3.92
N ASN A 362 1.28 -17.63 -4.01
CA ASN A 362 2.15 -16.48 -4.22
C ASN A 362 2.03 -15.94 -5.65
N LEU A 363 1.96 -16.81 -6.67
CA LEU A 363 1.93 -16.36 -8.06
C LEU A 363 0.69 -15.54 -8.45
N PRO A 364 -0.56 -15.90 -8.10
CA PRO A 364 -1.72 -15.04 -8.36
C PRO A 364 -1.60 -13.65 -7.72
N TYR A 365 -1.08 -13.58 -6.50
CA TYR A 365 -0.83 -12.31 -5.81
C TYR A 365 0.23 -11.47 -6.51
N ALA A 366 1.34 -12.09 -6.93
CA ALA A 366 2.39 -11.44 -7.70
C ALA A 366 1.89 -10.99 -9.08
N ALA A 367 1.21 -11.88 -9.81
CA ALA A 367 0.71 -11.67 -11.17
C ALA A 367 -0.24 -10.47 -11.27
N ALA A 368 -0.96 -10.13 -10.20
CA ALA A 368 -1.81 -8.95 -10.13
C ALA A 368 -1.06 -7.62 -10.32
N VAL A 369 0.26 -7.60 -10.12
CA VAL A 369 1.08 -6.38 -10.12
C VAL A 369 2.37 -6.51 -10.96
N MET A 370 2.40 -7.41 -11.94
CA MET A 370 3.56 -7.55 -12.84
C MET A 370 3.49 -6.65 -14.08
N ASP A 371 2.50 -5.77 -14.17
CA ASP A 371 2.30 -4.87 -15.30
C ASP A 371 3.55 -4.03 -15.60
N LEU A 372 4.14 -3.38 -14.59
CA LEU A 372 5.37 -2.59 -14.75
C LEU A 372 6.56 -3.44 -15.24
N PHE A 373 6.68 -4.68 -14.76
CA PHE A 373 7.71 -5.61 -15.20
C PHE A 373 7.58 -5.93 -16.69
N PHE A 374 6.36 -6.20 -17.18
CA PHE A 374 6.13 -6.46 -18.61
C PHE A 374 6.21 -5.21 -19.47
N GLU A 375 5.79 -4.04 -18.98
CA GLU A 375 5.98 -2.74 -19.65
C GLU A 375 7.47 -2.45 -19.90
N ASN A 376 8.33 -2.82 -18.95
CA ASN A 376 9.79 -2.74 -19.07
C ASN A 376 10.41 -3.85 -19.93
N GLY A 377 9.60 -4.68 -20.59
CA GLY A 377 10.07 -5.76 -21.46
C GLY A 377 10.47 -7.05 -20.74
N GLY A 378 10.02 -7.22 -19.50
CA GLY A 378 10.28 -8.38 -18.65
C GLY A 378 9.86 -9.71 -19.28
N LYS A 379 10.59 -10.78 -18.91
CA LYS A 379 10.43 -12.15 -19.40
C LYS A 379 10.27 -13.11 -18.23
N LEU A 380 9.23 -13.94 -18.27
CA LEU A 380 8.88 -14.87 -17.20
C LEU A 380 8.87 -16.31 -17.72
N ILE A 381 9.57 -17.20 -17.02
CA ILE A 381 9.36 -18.64 -17.14
C ILE A 381 8.79 -19.17 -15.83
N VAL A 382 7.69 -19.92 -15.93
CA VAL A 382 7.02 -20.55 -14.79
C VAL A 382 7.14 -22.06 -14.92
N HIS A 383 7.83 -22.69 -13.98
CA HIS A 383 7.81 -24.13 -13.77
C HIS A 383 6.81 -24.44 -12.68
N SER A 384 5.59 -24.82 -13.06
CA SER A 384 4.56 -25.17 -12.10
C SER A 384 3.51 -26.09 -12.74
N PRO A 385 3.16 -27.21 -12.10
CA PRO A 385 2.00 -27.99 -12.53
C PRO A 385 0.74 -27.13 -12.51
N ALA A 386 -0.15 -27.32 -13.48
CA ALA A 386 -1.49 -26.76 -13.38
C ALA A 386 -2.26 -27.47 -12.25
N ASN A 387 -3.00 -26.69 -11.46
CA ASN A 387 -3.85 -27.19 -10.39
C ASN A 387 -5.27 -26.68 -10.57
N ILE A 388 -6.26 -27.55 -10.39
CA ILE A 388 -7.67 -27.13 -10.50
C ILE A 388 -8.12 -26.65 -9.11
N PRO A 389 -8.75 -25.47 -9.01
CA PRO A 389 -9.30 -25.01 -7.74
C PRO A 389 -10.44 -25.90 -7.26
N SER A 390 -10.66 -25.93 -5.96
CA SER A 390 -11.78 -26.66 -5.35
C SER A 390 -13.12 -26.03 -5.71
N ASN A 391 -13.15 -24.70 -5.86
CA ASN A 391 -14.29 -23.94 -6.33
C ASN A 391 -14.01 -23.39 -7.75
N PRO A 392 -14.78 -23.79 -8.79
CA PRO A 392 -14.61 -23.28 -10.15
C PRO A 392 -14.74 -21.75 -10.29
N GLU A 393 -15.45 -21.08 -9.39
CA GLU A 393 -15.54 -19.60 -9.39
C GLU A 393 -14.19 -18.93 -9.10
N GLU A 394 -13.26 -19.61 -8.42
CA GLU A 394 -11.90 -19.09 -8.16
C GLU A 394 -11.04 -19.00 -9.41
N ASN A 395 -11.42 -19.67 -10.51
CA ASN A 395 -10.78 -19.48 -11.81
C ASN A 395 -11.12 -18.12 -12.41
N LEU A 396 -12.29 -17.55 -12.10
CA LEU A 396 -12.75 -16.29 -12.68
C LEU A 396 -11.93 -15.14 -12.11
N GLY A 397 -11.10 -14.55 -12.97
CA GLY A 397 -10.26 -13.41 -12.60
C GLY A 397 -9.00 -13.79 -11.82
N ASN A 398 -8.59 -15.07 -11.79
CA ASN A 398 -7.29 -15.46 -11.23
C ASN A 398 -6.15 -14.81 -12.05
N PRO A 399 -5.36 -13.88 -11.49
CA PRO A 399 -4.35 -13.17 -12.25
C PRO A 399 -3.26 -14.09 -12.83
N ALA A 400 -2.95 -15.22 -12.18
CA ALA A 400 -1.96 -16.17 -12.70
C ALA A 400 -2.46 -16.89 -13.97
N ILE A 401 -3.75 -17.24 -14.03
CA ILE A 401 -4.37 -17.85 -15.22
C ILE A 401 -4.32 -16.86 -16.39
N LEU A 402 -4.62 -15.59 -16.14
CA LEU A 402 -4.59 -14.53 -17.16
C LEU A 402 -3.17 -14.20 -17.63
N LEU A 403 -2.18 -14.35 -16.75
CA LEU A 403 -0.77 -14.09 -17.03
C LEU A 403 -0.11 -15.19 -17.85
N MET A 404 -0.42 -16.46 -17.56
CA MET A 404 0.24 -17.61 -18.16
C MET A 404 -0.31 -17.91 -19.57
N PRO A 405 0.49 -18.53 -20.45
CA PRO A 405 0.10 -18.84 -21.83
C PRO A 405 -0.87 -20.04 -21.95
N LEU A 406 -1.92 -20.03 -21.15
CA LEU A 406 -3.04 -20.98 -21.20
C LEU A 406 -4.35 -20.23 -21.44
N SER A 407 -5.33 -20.90 -22.00
CA SER A 407 -6.63 -20.29 -22.32
C SER A 407 -7.70 -20.67 -21.32
N ASP A 408 -7.65 -21.92 -20.83
CA ASP A 408 -8.53 -22.38 -19.76
C ASP A 408 -7.93 -23.61 -19.05
N LEU A 409 -8.35 -23.83 -17.81
CA LEU A 409 -8.07 -25.08 -17.12
C LEU A 409 -9.08 -26.14 -17.57
N MET A 410 -8.65 -27.40 -17.58
CA MET A 410 -9.58 -28.47 -17.90
C MET A 410 -10.59 -28.71 -16.77
N VAL A 411 -11.79 -29.16 -17.14
CA VAL A 411 -12.78 -29.69 -16.19
C VAL A 411 -12.77 -31.21 -16.29
N PHE A 412 -12.58 -31.88 -15.15
CA PHE A 412 -12.63 -33.35 -15.10
C PHE A 412 -14.06 -33.84 -15.39
N PRO A 413 -14.26 -34.74 -16.37
CA PRO A 413 -15.55 -35.41 -16.54
C PRO A 413 -15.90 -36.26 -15.32
N ASP A 414 -17.18 -36.29 -14.94
CA ASP A 414 -17.69 -37.09 -13.82
C ASP A 414 -17.38 -38.59 -13.95
N SER A 415 -17.12 -39.06 -15.17
CA SER A 415 -16.81 -40.46 -15.47
C SER A 415 -15.42 -40.90 -15.03
N ILE A 416 -14.50 -39.98 -14.68
CA ILE A 416 -13.12 -40.28 -14.30
C ILE A 416 -12.72 -39.70 -12.94
N TYR A 417 -11.68 -40.27 -12.32
CA TYR A 417 -11.04 -39.67 -11.15
C TYR A 417 -10.23 -38.42 -11.54
N GLN A 418 -10.08 -37.49 -10.58
CA GLN A 418 -9.41 -36.20 -10.76
C GLN A 418 -7.89 -36.28 -10.70
N PHE A 419 -7.30 -37.26 -11.40
CA PHE A 419 -5.86 -37.36 -11.59
C PHE A 419 -5.56 -38.13 -12.86
N PHE A 420 -4.48 -37.75 -13.52
CA PHE A 420 -3.96 -38.46 -14.69
C PHE A 420 -2.78 -39.32 -14.33
N ARG A 421 -2.51 -40.31 -15.18
CA ARG A 421 -1.32 -41.14 -15.12
C ARG A 421 -0.60 -41.00 -16.44
N LEU A 422 0.62 -40.46 -16.40
CA LEU A 422 1.56 -40.46 -17.52
C LEU A 422 2.52 -41.65 -17.34
N PRO A 423 2.35 -42.76 -18.10
CA PRO A 423 3.13 -43.97 -17.90
C PRO A 423 4.61 -43.80 -18.29
N ARG A 424 5.48 -44.57 -17.64
CA ARG A 424 6.90 -44.68 -17.99
C ARG A 424 7.09 -45.02 -19.48
N GLY A 425 8.07 -44.36 -20.12
CA GLY A 425 8.49 -44.63 -21.50
C GLY A 425 7.52 -44.15 -22.58
N ARG A 426 6.42 -43.46 -22.22
CA ARG A 426 5.51 -42.88 -23.21
C ARG A 426 6.06 -41.55 -23.72
N THR A 427 6.11 -41.37 -25.03
CA THR A 427 6.64 -40.14 -25.63
C THR A 427 5.74 -38.94 -25.34
N VAL A 428 6.32 -37.94 -24.70
CA VAL A 428 5.81 -36.56 -24.63
C VAL A 428 6.27 -35.85 -25.90
N THR A 429 5.30 -35.41 -26.69
CA THR A 429 5.52 -35.01 -28.08
C THR A 429 5.58 -33.48 -28.17
N PRO A 430 6.65 -32.90 -28.75
CA PRO A 430 6.72 -31.48 -29.01
C PRO A 430 5.73 -31.12 -30.12
N THR A 431 4.96 -30.03 -29.95
CA THR A 431 3.84 -29.70 -30.86
C THR A 431 4.01 -28.40 -31.63
N GLY A 432 4.79 -27.45 -31.11
CA GLY A 432 5.03 -26.16 -31.75
C GLY A 432 6.51 -25.84 -31.90
N LEU A 433 6.80 -24.89 -32.80
CA LEU A 433 8.12 -24.27 -32.89
C LEU A 433 8.19 -23.11 -31.89
N LEU A 434 9.32 -23.01 -31.19
CA LEU A 434 9.58 -21.90 -30.30
C LEU A 434 9.81 -20.62 -31.11
N PRO A 435 9.09 -19.52 -30.86
CA PRO A 435 9.31 -18.28 -31.58
C PRO A 435 10.74 -17.77 -31.38
N GLY A 436 11.38 -17.36 -32.48
CA GLY A 436 12.76 -16.89 -32.46
C GLY A 436 13.83 -17.97 -32.31
N VAL A 437 13.46 -19.26 -32.32
CA VAL A 437 14.40 -20.39 -32.24
C VAL A 437 14.09 -21.38 -33.37
N SER A 438 15.09 -21.70 -34.19
CA SER A 438 14.93 -22.63 -35.32
C SER A 438 15.05 -24.10 -34.92
N GLU A 439 15.71 -24.37 -33.80
CA GLU A 439 15.90 -25.72 -33.27
C GLU A 439 14.58 -26.25 -32.68
N PRO A 440 14.10 -27.44 -33.09
CA PRO A 440 12.89 -28.00 -32.53
C PRO A 440 13.12 -28.47 -31.09
N LEU A 441 12.08 -28.41 -30.27
CA LEU A 441 12.08 -29.03 -28.95
C LEU A 441 12.32 -30.54 -29.06
N PRO A 442 13.14 -31.15 -28.19
CA PRO A 442 13.37 -32.59 -28.21
C PRO A 442 12.12 -33.33 -27.68
N ALA A 443 11.82 -34.50 -28.24
CA ALA A 443 10.80 -35.37 -27.67
C ALA A 443 11.30 -35.97 -26.35
N LEU A 444 10.44 -36.02 -25.34
CA LEU A 444 10.79 -36.49 -24.00
C LEU A 444 10.07 -37.80 -23.66
N GLN A 445 10.60 -38.55 -22.70
CA GLN A 445 9.98 -39.77 -22.16
C GLN A 445 10.13 -39.80 -20.63
N PRO A 446 9.05 -40.06 -19.87
CA PRO A 446 9.10 -40.24 -18.43
C PRO A 446 9.93 -41.47 -18.05
N LEU A 447 10.85 -41.31 -17.11
CA LEU A 447 11.64 -42.39 -16.55
C LEU A 447 10.86 -43.26 -15.55
N ARG A 448 9.71 -42.75 -15.08
CA ARG A 448 8.78 -43.43 -14.16
C ARG A 448 7.33 -43.00 -14.41
N LEU A 449 6.39 -43.58 -13.68
CA LEU A 449 4.99 -43.14 -13.68
C LEU A 449 4.88 -41.76 -13.02
N ILE A 450 4.23 -40.81 -13.70
CA ILE A 450 3.97 -39.45 -13.21
C ILE A 450 2.46 -39.28 -13.04
N SER A 451 2.00 -38.69 -11.93
CA SER A 451 0.57 -38.63 -11.56
C SER A 451 0.06 -37.24 -11.18
N ASP A 452 0.94 -36.25 -11.16
CA ASP A 452 0.75 -34.89 -10.67
C ASP A 452 0.78 -33.85 -11.80
N VAL A 453 0.55 -34.30 -13.04
CA VAL A 453 0.47 -33.42 -14.21
C VAL A 453 -0.98 -33.35 -14.67
N ILE A 454 -1.50 -32.13 -14.76
CA ILE A 454 -2.83 -31.82 -15.27
C ILE A 454 -2.67 -31.07 -16.59
N PRO A 455 -3.23 -31.57 -17.71
CA PRO A 455 -3.22 -30.84 -18.96
C PRO A 455 -4.20 -29.66 -18.93
N TYR A 456 -3.97 -28.67 -19.79
CA TYR A 456 -4.78 -27.45 -19.87
C TYR A 456 -4.98 -27.00 -21.31
N TYR A 457 -5.97 -26.15 -21.55
CA TYR A 457 -6.28 -25.66 -22.89
C TYR A 457 -5.34 -24.52 -23.29
N THR A 458 -4.96 -24.53 -24.56
CA THR A 458 -4.16 -23.50 -25.22
C THR A 458 -4.78 -23.24 -26.58
N GLU A 459 -5.72 -22.32 -26.60
CA GLU A 459 -6.50 -21.93 -27.76
C GLU A 459 -6.16 -20.50 -28.20
N GLY A 460 -6.29 -20.24 -29.50
CA GLY A 460 -6.00 -18.94 -30.12
C GLY A 460 -4.53 -18.74 -30.49
N ASP A 461 -4.27 -17.66 -31.25
CA ASP A 461 -2.95 -17.38 -31.83
C ASP A 461 -1.97 -16.72 -30.83
N ALA A 462 -2.46 -16.35 -29.65
CA ALA A 462 -1.65 -15.74 -28.60
C ALA A 462 -0.79 -16.76 -27.83
N ASN A 463 -1.21 -18.03 -27.81
CA ASN A 463 -0.60 -19.09 -27.01
C ASN A 463 -0.15 -20.24 -27.91
N ILE A 464 1.11 -20.65 -27.80
CA ILE A 464 1.70 -21.68 -28.65
C ILE A 464 1.93 -22.98 -27.85
N PRO A 465 1.31 -24.08 -28.31
CA PRO A 465 1.67 -25.47 -28.11
C PRO A 465 3.14 -25.78 -27.86
N LEU A 466 3.63 -26.20 -26.68
CA LEU A 466 5.02 -26.72 -26.62
C LEU A 466 5.09 -28.23 -26.49
N TYR A 467 4.34 -28.83 -25.58
CA TYR A 467 4.36 -30.27 -25.35
C TYR A 467 2.97 -30.85 -25.11
N THR A 468 2.72 -32.03 -25.68
CA THR A 468 1.54 -32.85 -25.37
C THR A 468 1.95 -34.21 -24.81
N ALA A 469 1.14 -34.74 -23.90
CA ALA A 469 1.41 -36.01 -23.24
C ALA A 469 0.26 -37.03 -23.38
N PRO A 470 0.57 -38.32 -23.64
CA PRO A 470 -0.43 -39.38 -23.78
C PRO A 470 -0.84 -39.95 -22.41
N PHE A 471 -1.77 -39.27 -21.75
CA PHE A 471 -2.28 -39.67 -20.44
C PHE A 471 -3.18 -40.89 -20.48
N ASN A 472 -3.26 -41.56 -19.33
CA ASN A 472 -4.33 -42.49 -18.99
C ASN A 472 -5.14 -41.90 -17.83
N ALA A 473 -6.47 -42.05 -17.89
CA ALA A 473 -7.39 -41.73 -16.80
C ALA A 473 -7.86 -43.01 -16.09
N ILE A 474 -8.42 -42.89 -14.89
CA ILE A 474 -9.11 -43.99 -14.22
C ILE A 474 -10.61 -43.73 -14.28
N ARG A 475 -11.35 -44.65 -14.90
CA ARG A 475 -12.81 -44.58 -14.99
C ARG A 475 -13.45 -44.95 -13.65
N ARG A 476 -14.38 -44.14 -13.15
CA ARG A 476 -15.06 -44.35 -11.85
C ARG A 476 -15.99 -45.57 -11.84
N ALA A 477 -16.60 -45.89 -12.97
CA ALA A 477 -17.59 -46.97 -13.06
C ALA A 477 -17.02 -48.35 -12.72
N ASP A 478 -15.75 -48.61 -13.02
CA ASP A 478 -15.12 -49.94 -12.88
C ASP A 478 -13.64 -49.89 -12.47
N ASN A 479 -13.13 -48.72 -12.07
CA ASN A 479 -11.73 -48.48 -11.70
C ASN A 479 -10.70 -48.89 -12.76
N ARG A 480 -11.11 -49.01 -14.03
CA ARG A 480 -10.19 -49.37 -15.12
C ARG A 480 -9.41 -48.16 -15.60
N GLN A 481 -8.12 -48.38 -15.84
CA GLN A 481 -7.28 -47.42 -16.51
C GLN A 481 -7.60 -47.42 -18.01
N VAL A 482 -7.92 -46.25 -18.56
CA VAL A 482 -8.28 -46.04 -19.96
C VAL A 482 -7.43 -44.93 -20.57
N PRO A 483 -7.07 -45.01 -21.87
CA PRO A 483 -6.42 -43.90 -22.55
C PRO A 483 -7.27 -42.63 -22.47
N TRP A 484 -6.65 -41.50 -22.14
CA TRP A 484 -7.29 -40.19 -22.17
C TRP A 484 -7.26 -39.64 -23.59
N THR A 485 -8.40 -39.12 -24.05
CA THR A 485 -8.56 -38.57 -25.41
C THR A 485 -8.92 -37.08 -25.43
N GLY A 486 -8.95 -36.43 -24.26
CA GLY A 486 -9.21 -35.00 -24.16
C GLY A 486 -7.94 -34.18 -24.32
N VAL A 487 -7.95 -32.96 -23.75
CA VAL A 487 -6.81 -32.05 -23.77
C VAL A 487 -5.55 -32.71 -23.19
N SER A 488 -4.41 -32.46 -23.83
CA SER A 488 -3.14 -33.14 -23.52
C SER A 488 -1.95 -32.19 -23.43
N ASN A 489 -2.17 -30.88 -23.59
CA ASN A 489 -1.10 -29.88 -23.53
C ASN A 489 -0.59 -29.70 -22.09
N ILE A 490 0.73 -29.66 -21.93
CA ILE A 490 1.41 -29.56 -20.64
C ILE A 490 2.52 -28.50 -20.61
N ALA A 491 2.81 -27.86 -21.74
CA ALA A 491 3.72 -26.71 -21.79
C ALA A 491 3.30 -25.77 -22.91
N SER A 492 3.55 -24.48 -22.72
CA SER A 492 3.13 -23.44 -23.66
C SER A 492 3.99 -22.17 -23.54
N ILE A 493 4.00 -21.36 -24.59
CA ILE A 493 4.66 -20.04 -24.62
C ILE A 493 3.72 -19.00 -25.22
N SER A 494 3.78 -17.77 -24.74
CA SER A 494 3.09 -16.65 -25.37
C SER A 494 3.76 -16.28 -26.70
N ASN A 495 2.98 -16.00 -27.73
CA ASN A 495 3.50 -15.71 -29.08
C ASN A 495 4.38 -14.43 -29.09
N ASP A 496 4.13 -13.50 -28.19
CA ASP A 496 4.96 -12.30 -27.97
C ASP A 496 6.26 -12.57 -27.18
N ARG A 497 6.53 -13.83 -26.85
CA ARG A 497 7.75 -14.31 -26.18
C ARG A 497 7.93 -13.65 -24.80
N ARG A 498 6.85 -13.45 -24.04
CA ARG A 498 6.90 -12.85 -22.70
C ARG A 498 6.84 -13.89 -21.58
N VAL A 499 6.01 -14.92 -21.74
CA VAL A 499 5.77 -15.91 -20.69
C VAL A 499 5.87 -17.33 -21.25
N VAL A 500 6.60 -18.20 -20.55
CA VAL A 500 6.58 -19.66 -20.75
C VAL A 500 5.96 -20.33 -19.53
N LEU A 501 5.09 -21.32 -19.74
CA LEU A 501 4.62 -22.23 -18.71
C LEU A 501 5.11 -23.65 -19.01
N VAL A 502 5.84 -24.24 -18.06
CA VAL A 502 6.20 -25.65 -18.03
C VAL A 502 5.37 -26.34 -16.95
N GLY A 503 4.28 -26.97 -17.39
CA GLY A 503 3.22 -27.56 -16.56
C GLY A 503 3.51 -28.96 -16.01
N PHE A 504 4.75 -29.41 -16.07
CA PHE A 504 5.16 -30.74 -15.62
C PHE A 504 6.49 -30.68 -14.84
N PRO A 505 6.68 -31.52 -13.82
CA PRO A 505 7.89 -31.51 -13.02
C PRO A 505 9.06 -32.10 -13.80
N LEU A 506 10.24 -31.48 -13.78
CA LEU A 506 11.43 -32.02 -14.46
C LEU A 506 12.26 -32.94 -13.56
N VAL A 507 12.09 -32.80 -12.24
CA VAL A 507 12.91 -33.44 -11.22
C VAL A 507 12.02 -34.06 -10.13
N ASP A 508 12.45 -35.20 -9.59
CA ASP A 508 11.85 -35.75 -8.39
C ASP A 508 12.26 -34.92 -7.17
N ASP A 509 11.28 -34.31 -6.51
CA ASP A 509 11.51 -33.43 -5.37
C ASP A 509 12.17 -34.14 -4.18
N ARG A 510 12.02 -35.46 -4.07
CA ARG A 510 12.56 -36.26 -2.97
C ARG A 510 14.04 -36.62 -3.10
N ASN A 511 14.51 -36.88 -4.32
CA ASN A 511 15.86 -37.42 -4.54
C ASN A 511 16.69 -36.64 -5.58
N GLY A 512 16.11 -35.66 -6.27
CA GLY A 512 16.81 -34.83 -7.25
C GLY A 512 17.07 -35.50 -8.60
N GLU A 513 16.55 -36.72 -8.82
CA GLU A 513 16.71 -37.41 -10.10
C GLU A 513 15.81 -36.79 -11.18
N SER A 514 16.31 -36.73 -12.42
CA SER A 514 15.51 -36.32 -13.55
C SER A 514 14.29 -37.24 -13.72
N LEU A 515 13.13 -36.65 -13.99
CA LEU A 515 11.90 -37.40 -14.28
C LEU A 515 11.78 -37.81 -15.74
N TYR A 516 12.58 -37.19 -16.61
CA TYR A 516 12.51 -37.37 -18.05
C TYR A 516 13.89 -37.64 -18.65
N THR A 517 13.89 -38.29 -19.81
CA THR A 517 15.01 -38.40 -20.74
C THR A 517 14.50 -38.09 -22.16
N GLY A 518 15.38 -37.96 -23.14
CA GLY A 518 14.99 -37.87 -24.55
C GLY A 518 14.32 -39.15 -25.01
N ALA A 519 13.37 -39.05 -25.95
CA ALA A 519 12.73 -40.22 -26.55
C ALA A 519 13.70 -41.09 -27.36
N ASP A 520 14.85 -40.51 -27.72
CA ASP A 520 16.02 -41.15 -28.31
C ASP A 520 17.03 -41.70 -27.28
N GLY A 521 16.74 -41.53 -25.98
CA GLY A 521 17.61 -41.94 -24.88
C GLY A 521 18.60 -40.87 -24.41
N ASN A 522 18.61 -39.66 -25.00
CA ASN A 522 19.52 -38.59 -24.60
C ASN A 522 19.18 -38.05 -23.19
N PRO A 523 20.05 -38.23 -22.18
CA PRO A 523 19.77 -37.76 -20.82
C PRO A 523 19.71 -36.22 -20.70
N ASP A 524 20.30 -35.48 -21.65
CA ASP A 524 20.36 -34.02 -21.63
C ASP A 524 19.15 -33.35 -22.31
N ALA A 525 18.26 -34.12 -22.94
CA ALA A 525 17.09 -33.57 -23.64
C ALA A 525 16.17 -32.70 -22.76
N PRO A 526 15.89 -33.00 -21.48
CA PRO A 526 15.12 -32.11 -20.62
C PRO A 526 15.83 -30.77 -20.37
N ARG A 527 17.16 -30.77 -20.19
CA ARG A 527 17.96 -29.54 -20.07
C ARG A 527 17.87 -28.73 -21.36
N GLN A 528 18.11 -29.39 -22.50
CA GLN A 528 18.03 -28.76 -23.82
C GLN A 528 16.65 -28.12 -24.07
N ALA A 529 15.57 -28.79 -23.68
CA ALA A 529 14.21 -28.24 -23.82
C ALA A 529 14.06 -26.92 -23.05
N VAL A 530 14.52 -26.85 -21.79
CA VAL A 530 14.47 -25.62 -20.99
C VAL A 530 15.37 -24.54 -21.59
N HIS A 531 16.58 -24.87 -22.02
CA HIS A 531 17.50 -23.93 -22.67
C HIS A 531 16.91 -23.31 -23.94
N LEU A 532 16.24 -24.11 -24.78
CA LEU A 532 15.54 -23.61 -25.96
C LEU A 532 14.40 -22.64 -25.58
N MET A 533 13.65 -22.94 -24.51
CA MET A 533 12.60 -22.04 -24.00
C MET A 533 13.18 -20.73 -23.47
N LEU A 534 14.28 -20.78 -22.71
CA LEU A 534 14.99 -19.59 -22.21
C LEU A 534 15.51 -18.72 -23.36
N ARG A 535 16.13 -19.34 -24.38
CA ARG A 535 16.57 -18.66 -25.62
C ARG A 535 15.40 -18.03 -26.37
N SER A 536 14.26 -18.73 -26.45
CA SER A 536 13.04 -18.19 -27.04
C SER A 536 12.50 -16.99 -26.26
N LEU A 537 12.53 -16.99 -24.92
CA LEU A 537 12.19 -15.81 -24.13
C LEU A 537 13.19 -14.66 -24.27
N GLY A 538 14.41 -14.95 -24.72
CA GLY A 538 15.50 -13.99 -24.84
C GLY A 538 16.22 -13.75 -23.53
N PHE A 539 16.28 -14.75 -22.64
CA PHE A 539 17.22 -14.75 -21.52
C PHE A 539 18.65 -14.57 -22.06
N PRO A 540 19.55 -13.94 -21.30
CA PRO A 540 20.94 -13.79 -21.72
C PRO A 540 21.59 -15.17 -21.81
N GLU A 541 22.27 -15.43 -22.91
CA GLU A 541 23.00 -16.67 -23.24
C GLU A 541 24.49 -16.36 -23.43
#